data_AF-A0A929RGC7-F1
#
_entry.id   AF-A0A929RGC7-F1
#
_cell.length_a   1.000
_cell.length_b   1.000
_cell.length_c   1.000
_cell.angle_alpha   90.00
_cell.angle_beta   90.00
_cell.angle_gamma   90.00
#
_symmetry.space_group_name_H-M   'P 1'
#
loop_
_entity.id
_entity.type
_entity.pdbx_description
1 polymer ?
#
loop_
_entity_poly.entity_id
_entity_poly.type
_entity_poly.pdbx_seq_one_letter_code
_entity_poly.pdbx_strand_id
1 'polypeptide(L)'
;NFVRFLTDNDEAKLFDALARLAARGEANVGEGSRYVGSFRACGLIVPVFELPERASAADVAPGTRALAEALAEALKVTERLDDKERRARQGLVSRAVTIR
;
A
#
# COMPACT_ATOMS: atom_id res chain seq x y z
N ASN A 1 2.44 -1.00 16.32
CA ASN A 1 3.58 -0.40 15.57
C ASN A 1 3.13 -0.05 14.16
N PHE A 2 3.78 0.89 13.46
CA PHE A 2 3.38 1.29 12.10
C PHE A 2 4.58 1.35 11.15
N VAL A 3 4.36 0.97 9.89
CA VAL A 3 5.28 1.19 8.77
C VAL A 3 4.71 2.28 7.88
N ARG A 4 5.55 3.26 7.57
CA ARG A 4 5.29 4.27 6.54
C ARG A 4 6.11 3.89 5.33
N PHE A 5 5.44 3.43 4.27
CA PHE A 5 6.10 2.93 3.08
C PHE A 5 6.37 4.10 2.13
N LEU A 6 7.64 4.40 1.89
CA LEU A 6 8.06 5.52 1.05
C LEU A 6 8.34 5.04 -0.37
N THR A 7 7.85 5.80 -1.35
CA THR A 7 8.09 5.56 -2.77
C THR A 7 7.91 6.87 -3.54
N ASP A 8 8.61 7.00 -4.66
CA ASP A 8 8.54 8.10 -5.63
C ASP A 8 7.56 7.83 -6.79
N ASN A 9 6.81 6.74 -6.72
CA ASN A 9 5.81 6.42 -7.73
C ASN A 9 4.72 7.50 -7.83
N ASP A 10 4.26 7.73 -9.06
CA ASP A 10 3.08 8.57 -9.32
C ASP A 10 1.89 8.11 -8.47
N GLU A 11 1.18 9.06 -7.87
CA GLU A 11 0.12 8.77 -6.92
C GLU A 11 -1.01 7.93 -7.53
N ALA A 12 -1.43 8.26 -8.76
CA ALA A 12 -2.52 7.55 -9.40
C ALA A 12 -2.11 6.11 -9.70
N LYS A 13 -0.89 5.91 -10.23
CA LYS A 13 -0.32 4.58 -10.47
C LYS A 13 -0.13 3.79 -9.19
N LEU A 14 0.30 4.43 -8.10
CA LEU A 14 0.46 3.77 -6.81
C LEU A 14 -0.88 3.27 -6.27
N PHE A 15 -1.95 4.06 -6.36
CA PHE A 15 -3.28 3.62 -5.91
C PHE A 15 -3.87 2.52 -6.79
N ASP A 16 -3.65 2.55 -8.11
CA ASP A 16 -4.02 1.43 -8.98
C ASP A 16 -3.23 0.18 -8.57
N ALA A 17 -1.90 0.35 -8.43
CA ALA A 17 -0.93 -0.52 -7.80
C ALA A 17 -1.46 -1.35 -6.63
N LEU A 18 -1.71 -0.61 -5.56
CA LEU A 18 -2.20 -1.11 -4.28
C LEU A 18 -3.62 -1.66 -4.36
N ALA A 19 -4.46 -1.15 -5.26
CA ALA A 19 -5.82 -1.68 -5.44
C ALA A 19 -5.79 -3.10 -6.01
N ARG A 20 -4.88 -3.40 -6.96
CA ARG A 20 -4.67 -4.77 -7.47
C ARG A 20 -4.22 -5.70 -6.35
N LEU A 21 -3.24 -5.27 -5.56
CA LEU A 21 -2.73 -6.04 -4.42
C LEU A 21 -3.82 -6.25 -3.36
N ALA A 22 -4.56 -5.20 -3.01
CA ALA A 22 -5.64 -5.27 -2.03
C ALA A 22 -6.78 -6.20 -2.48
N ALA A 23 -7.10 -6.21 -3.77
CA ALA A 23 -8.07 -7.14 -4.35
C ALA A 23 -7.62 -8.62 -4.21
N ARG A 24 -6.32 -8.89 -4.10
CA ARG A 24 -5.76 -10.24 -3.83
C ARG A 24 -5.45 -10.50 -2.36
N GLY A 25 -5.61 -9.50 -1.48
CA GLY A 25 -5.23 -9.61 -0.07
C GLY A 25 -3.72 -9.40 0.19
N GLU A 26 -2.98 -8.95 -0.82
CA GLU A 26 -1.51 -8.81 -0.81
C GLU A 26 -1.03 -7.40 -0.41
N ALA A 27 -1.94 -6.44 -0.21
CA ALA A 27 -1.59 -5.09 0.26
C ALA A 27 -1.30 -5.08 1.77
N ASN A 28 -0.22 -5.74 2.18
CA ASN A 28 0.24 -5.87 3.56
C ASN A 28 1.78 -5.97 3.59
N VAL A 29 2.39 -5.73 4.75
CA VAL A 29 3.86 -5.81 4.97
C VAL A 29 4.24 -7.04 5.80
N GLY A 30 3.47 -8.12 5.70
CA GLY A 30 3.62 -9.33 6.50
C GLY A 30 2.34 -9.73 7.22
N GLU A 31 2.34 -10.93 7.78
CA GLU A 31 1.17 -11.52 8.43
C GLU A 31 0.62 -10.63 9.55
N GLY A 32 -0.70 -10.48 9.58
CA GLY A 32 -1.40 -9.65 10.56
C GLY A 32 -1.21 -8.13 10.40
N SER A 33 -0.42 -7.67 9.43
CA SER A 33 -0.34 -6.25 9.12
C SER A 33 -1.53 -5.78 8.27
N ARG A 34 -1.91 -4.51 8.45
CA ARG A 34 -3.12 -3.94 7.85
C ARG A 34 -2.85 -2.56 7.28
N TYR A 35 -3.23 -2.33 6.04
CA TYR A 35 -3.29 -0.96 5.49
C TYR A 35 -4.33 -0.13 6.26
N VAL A 36 -3.90 0.97 6.87
CA VAL A 36 -4.79 1.86 7.64
C VAL A 36 -5.11 3.17 6.94
N GLY A 37 -4.30 3.56 5.95
CA GLY A 37 -4.50 4.79 5.20
C GLY A 37 -3.24 5.22 4.49
N SER A 38 -3.30 6.41 3.89
CA SER A 38 -2.12 7.10 3.35
C SER A 38 -2.15 8.56 3.74
N PHE A 39 -0.97 9.19 3.74
CA PHE A 39 -0.90 10.65 3.83
C PHE A 39 -0.04 11.22 2.71
N ARG A 40 -0.37 12.44 2.28
CA ARG A 40 0.43 13.22 1.33
C ARG A 40 1.36 14.16 2.09
N ALA A 41 2.64 14.07 1.80
CA ALA A 41 3.68 14.95 2.33
C ALA A 41 4.83 15.06 1.33
N CYS A 42 5.43 16.25 1.21
CA CYS A 42 6.59 16.49 0.34
C CYS A 42 6.39 16.04 -1.13
N GLY A 43 5.17 16.15 -1.67
CA GLY A 43 4.84 15.68 -3.01
C GLY A 43 4.72 14.16 -3.18
N LEU A 44 4.84 13.40 -2.09
CA LEU A 44 4.72 11.95 -2.08
C LEU A 44 3.42 11.52 -1.41
N ILE A 45 2.86 10.42 -1.89
CA ILE A 45 1.81 9.67 -1.20
C ILE A 45 2.46 8.53 -0.41
N VAL A 46 2.16 8.44 0.88
CA VAL A 46 2.83 7.51 1.80
C VAL A 46 1.82 6.53 2.39
N PRO A 47 1.74 5.28 1.89
CA PRO A 47 0.96 4.21 2.50
C PRO A 47 1.41 3.90 3.92
N VAL A 48 0.43 3.65 4.80
CA VAL A 48 0.67 3.33 6.20
C VAL A 48 0.06 1.96 6.53
N PHE A 49 0.90 1.11 7.09
CA PHE A 49 0.52 -0.22 7.56
C PHE A 49 0.65 -0.29 9.07
N GLU A 50 -0.42 -0.70 9.74
CA GLU A 50 -0.40 -1.11 11.14
C GLU A 50 0.14 -2.53 11.25
N LEU A 51 1.01 -2.74 12.22
CA LEU A 51 1.66 -4.02 12.48
C LEU A 51 1.01 -4.70 13.69
N PRO A 52 1.10 -6.04 13.78
CA PRO A 52 0.74 -6.78 14.98
C PRO A 52 1.45 -6.24 16.22
N GLU A 53 0.84 -6.46 17.39
CA GLU A 53 1.50 -6.15 18.65
C GLU A 53 2.83 -6.90 18.74
N ARG A 54 3.85 -6.21 19.28
CA ARG A 54 5.20 -6.75 19.50
C ARG A 54 6.00 -7.10 18.24
N ALA A 55 5.50 -6.82 17.03
CA ALA A 55 6.28 -7.00 15.80
C ALA A 55 7.55 -6.13 15.81
N SER A 56 8.70 -6.75 15.60
CA SER A 56 10.00 -6.08 15.48
C SER A 56 10.29 -5.66 14.03
N ALA A 57 11.30 -4.82 13.83
CA ALA A 57 11.73 -4.44 12.48
C ALA A 57 12.22 -5.65 11.66
N ALA A 58 12.87 -6.63 12.30
CA ALA A 58 13.35 -7.83 11.64
C ALA A 58 12.19 -8.72 11.15
N ASP A 59 11.10 -8.78 11.91
CA ASP A 59 9.92 -9.59 11.55
C ASP A 59 9.20 -9.02 10.31
N VAL A 60 9.25 -7.70 10.15
CA VAL A 60 8.48 -6.97 9.12
C VAL A 60 9.29 -6.74 7.85
N ALA A 61 10.61 -6.81 7.90
CA ALA A 61 11.48 -6.60 6.74
C ALA A 61 11.19 -7.55 5.56
N PRO A 62 10.95 -8.87 5.76
CA PRO A 62 10.61 -9.78 4.65
C PRO A 62 9.27 -9.41 3.99
N GLY A 63 8.24 -9.15 4.78
CA GLY A 63 6.92 -8.77 4.25
C GLY A 63 6.94 -7.42 3.55
N THR A 64 7.74 -6.46 4.05
CA THR A 64 7.96 -5.18 3.37
C THR A 64 8.64 -5.36 2.01
N ARG A 65 9.61 -6.28 1.91
CA ARG A 65 10.26 -6.61 0.63
C ARG A 65 9.28 -7.27 -0.33
N ALA A 66 8.50 -8.23 0.14
CA ALA A 66 7.47 -8.90 -0.67
C ALA A 66 6.45 -7.89 -1.21
N LEU A 67 6.01 -6.94 -0.38
CA LEU A 67 5.14 -5.84 -0.82
C LEU A 67 5.81 -5.00 -1.92
N ALA A 68 7.08 -4.63 -1.74
CA ALA A 68 7.80 -3.81 -2.72
C ALA A 68 7.95 -4.51 -4.08
N GLU A 69 8.27 -5.80 -4.08
CA GLU A 69 8.37 -6.63 -5.28
C GLU A 69 7.01 -6.77 -5.98
N ALA A 70 5.96 -7.13 -5.23
CA ALA A 70 4.61 -7.28 -5.77
C ALA A 70 4.06 -5.95 -6.30
N LEU A 71 4.38 -4.84 -5.64
CA LEU A 71 4.03 -3.49 -6.09
C LEU A 71 4.76 -3.13 -7.39
N ALA A 72 6.05 -3.43 -7.50
CA ALA A 72 6.82 -3.19 -8.72
C ALA A 72 6.23 -3.92 -9.93
N GLU A 73 5.77 -5.16 -9.75
CA GLU A 73 5.08 -5.88 -10.83
C GLU A 73 3.70 -5.29 -11.13
N ALA A 74 2.91 -4.98 -10.10
CA ALA A 74 1.58 -4.42 -10.29
C ALA A 74 1.61 -3.03 -10.97
N LEU A 75 2.67 -2.24 -10.77
CA LEU A 75 2.89 -0.95 -11.43
C LEU A 75 3.13 -1.06 -12.95
N LYS A 76 3.52 -2.23 -13.46
CA LYS A 76 3.69 -2.47 -14.90
C LYS A 76 2.37 -2.77 -15.61
N VAL A 77 1.31 -3.09 -14.85
CA VAL A 77 0.00 -3.50 -15.37
C VAL A 77 -0.81 -2.26 -15.76
N THR A 78 -1.00 -2.07 -17.07
CA THR A 78 -1.67 -0.88 -17.64
C THR A 78 -3.14 -1.10 -17.97
N GLU A 79 -3.61 -2.33 -17.84
CA GLU A 79 -4.98 -2.75 -18.05
C GLU A 79 -5.93 -1.98 -17.12
N ARG A 80 -7.18 -1.81 -17.53
CA ARG A 80 -8.17 -1.16 -16.67
C ARG A 80 -8.41 -2.01 -15.41
N LEU A 81 -8.58 -1.33 -14.27
CA LEU A 81 -8.97 -2.00 -13.03
C LEU A 81 -10.32 -2.71 -13.20
N ASP A 82 -10.42 -3.93 -12.70
CA ASP A 82 -11.67 -4.67 -12.63
C ASP A 82 -12.62 -4.13 -11.53
N ASP A 83 -13.80 -4.72 -11.39
CA ASP A 83 -14.80 -4.27 -10.41
C ASP A 83 -14.32 -4.36 -8.95
N LYS A 84 -13.56 -5.41 -8.62
CA LYS A 84 -13.04 -5.66 -7.27
C LYS A 84 -11.92 -4.67 -6.96
N GLU A 85 -11.01 -4.48 -7.91
CA GLU A 85 -9.90 -3.54 -7.85
C GLU A 85 -10.42 -2.09 -7.75
N ARG A 86 -11.43 -1.70 -8.54
CA ARG A 86 -12.02 -0.35 -8.46
C ARG A 86 -12.63 -0.07 -7.09
N ARG A 87 -13.35 -1.05 -6.50
CA ARG A 87 -13.88 -0.93 -5.12
C ARG A 87 -12.75 -0.81 -4.10
N ALA A 88 -11.70 -1.62 -4.21
CA ALA A 88 -10.53 -1.54 -3.34
C ALA A 88 -9.88 -0.15 -3.44
N ARG A 89 -9.67 0.36 -4.66
CA ARG A 89 -9.10 1.69 -4.92
C ARG A 89 -9.90 2.80 -4.24
N GLN A 90 -11.24 2.79 -4.37
CA GLN A 90 -12.10 3.78 -3.72
C GLN A 90 -11.89 3.79 -2.20
N GLY A 91 -11.79 2.61 -1.58
CA GLY A 91 -11.51 2.48 -0.15
C GLY A 91 -10.10 2.94 0.25
N LEU A 92 -9.09 2.73 -0.60
CA LEU A 92 -7.72 3.20 -0.34
C LEU A 92 -7.63 4.73 -0.42
N VAL A 93 -8.23 5.31 -1.46
CA VAL A 93 -8.23 6.76 -1.71
C VAL A 93 -9.05 7.52 -0.68
N SER A 94 -10.18 6.98 -0.22
CA SER A 94 -11.01 7.63 0.81
C SER A 94 -10.31 7.75 2.16
N ARG A 95 -9.27 6.95 2.41
CA ARG A 95 -8.41 7.00 3.60
C ARG A 95 -7.09 7.74 3.36
N ALA A 96 -6.99 8.53 2.29
CA ALA A 96 -5.80 9.32 1.97
C ALA A 96 -5.98 10.78 2.41
N VAL A 97 -5.20 11.21 3.39
CA VAL A 97 -5.23 12.59 3.92
C VAL A 97 -4.06 13.42 3.41
N THR A 98 -4.15 14.74 3.53
CA THR A 98 -2.99 15.64 3.33
C THR A 98 -2.62 16.23 4.67
N ILE A 99 -1.37 16.07 5.08
CA ILE A 99 -0.84 16.65 6.31
C ILE A 99 -0.07 17.93 5.96
N ARG A 100 -0.22 18.97 6.79
CA ARG A 100 0.42 20.28 6.63
C ARG A 100 1.43 20.51 7.74
#